data_AF-A0A2A4P7B2-F1
#
_entry.id   AF-A0A2A4P7B2-F1
#
_cell.length_a   1.000
_cell.length_b   1.000
_cell.length_c   1.000
_cell.angle_alpha   90.00
_cell.angle_beta   90.00
_cell.angle_gamma   90.00
#
_symmetry.space_group_name_H-M   'P 1'
#
loop_
_entity.id
_entity.type
_entity.pdbx_description
1 polymer ?
#
loop_
_entity_poly.entity_id
_entity_poly.type
_entity_poly.pdbx_seq_one_letter_code
_entity_poly.pdbx_strand_id
1 'polypeptide(L)'
;MRTLILAAALIAFVATPASACRGTAEYPEAADDIAQSTLTPERKKELFDLLGIGNRLHQEAHRVFDTMQMGKSIQILDGIKAQTGK
;
A
#
# COMPACT_ATOMS: atom_id res chain seq x y z
N MET A 1 -32.04 27.99 1.29
CA MET A 1 -31.55 26.86 0.45
C MET A 1 -30.39 27.30 -0.46
N ARG A 2 -29.28 27.80 0.11
CA ARG A 2 -28.12 28.26 -0.71
C ARG A 2 -26.77 28.14 -0.01
N THR A 3 -26.75 27.67 1.24
CA THR A 3 -25.55 27.50 2.07
C THR A 3 -25.12 26.03 2.25
N LEU A 4 -25.98 25.07 1.89
CA LEU A 4 -25.71 23.64 2.08
C LEU A 4 -24.82 23.01 0.99
N ILE A 5 -24.50 23.75 -0.07
CA ILE A 5 -23.68 23.24 -1.19
C ILE A 5 -22.17 23.44 -0.92
N LEU A 6 -21.78 24.34 -0.01
CA LEU A 6 -20.35 24.54 0.31
C LEU A 6 -19.74 23.48 1.25
N ALA A 7 -20.56 22.73 1.99
CA ALA A 7 -20.05 21.73 2.95
C ALA A 7 -19.58 20.42 2.28
N ALA A 8 -20.11 20.07 1.11
CA ALA A 8 -19.76 18.82 0.43
C ALA A 8 -18.39 18.87 -0.27
N ALA A 9 -17.91 20.06 -0.63
CA ALA A 9 -16.62 20.23 -1.32
C ALA A 9 -15.40 20.06 -0.40
N LEU A 10 -15.57 20.22 0.93
CA LEU A 10 -14.47 20.10 1.89
C LEU A 10 -14.16 18.65 2.31
N ILE A 11 -15.08 17.70 2.09
CA ILE A 11 -14.90 16.30 2.50
C ILE A 11 -14.04 15.51 1.51
N ALA A 12 -13.90 15.97 0.27
CA ALA A 12 -13.10 15.29 -0.75
C ALA A 12 -11.58 15.47 -0.55
N PHE A 13 -11.14 16.40 0.30
CA PHE A 13 -9.71 16.74 0.46
C PHE A 13 -8.96 15.90 1.50
N VAL A 14 -9.65 15.07 2.29
CA VAL A 14 -9.05 14.24 3.35
C VAL A 14 -8.94 12.76 3.00
N ALA A 15 -9.37 12.33 1.80
CA ALA A 15 -9.29 10.93 1.39
C ALA A 15 -7.94 10.54 0.76
N THR A 16 -7.06 11.50 0.48
CA THR A 16 -5.77 11.29 -0.18
C THR A 16 -4.57 10.92 0.71
N PRO A 17 -4.54 11.04 2.06
CA PRO A 17 -3.39 10.59 2.84
C PRO A 17 -3.45 9.10 3.20
N ALA A 18 -4.59 8.43 2.97
CA ALA A 18 -4.79 7.05 3.40
C ALA A 18 -3.84 6.08 2.68
N SER A 19 -3.63 6.23 1.37
CA SER A 19 -2.71 5.39 0.60
C SER A 19 -1.23 5.67 0.91
N ALA A 20 -0.89 6.92 1.23
CA ALA A 20 0.46 7.27 1.67
C ALA A 20 0.78 6.55 2.99
N CYS A 21 -0.09 6.61 3.98
CA CYS A 21 0.17 5.96 5.26
C CYS A 21 -0.12 4.45 5.27
N ARG A 22 -0.94 3.93 4.34
CA ARG A 22 -1.31 2.52 4.28
C ARG A 22 -0.11 1.57 4.32
N GLY A 23 0.92 1.87 3.53
CA GLY A 23 2.08 0.98 3.42
C GLY A 23 2.87 0.82 4.72
N THR A 24 2.84 1.81 5.63
CA THR A 24 3.57 1.70 6.90
C THR A 24 3.02 0.60 7.81
N ALA A 25 1.71 0.35 7.76
CA ALA A 25 1.07 -0.73 8.49
C ALA A 25 1.07 -2.04 7.67
N GLU A 26 0.74 -1.96 6.39
CA GLU A 26 0.43 -3.15 5.60
C GLU A 26 1.67 -3.87 5.03
N TYR A 27 2.83 -3.23 4.88
CA TYR A 27 4.06 -3.95 4.50
C TYR A 27 4.51 -4.96 5.57
N PRO A 28 4.55 -4.60 6.87
CA PRO A 28 4.76 -5.58 7.94
C PRO A 28 3.73 -6.71 7.94
N GLU A 29 2.43 -6.39 7.82
CA GLU A 29 1.37 -7.41 7.78
C GLU A 29 1.54 -8.38 6.61
N ALA A 30 1.85 -7.87 5.41
CA ALA A 30 2.08 -8.71 4.24
C ALA A 30 3.32 -9.61 4.42
N ALA A 31 4.33 -9.20 5.19
CA ALA A 31 5.47 -10.06 5.52
C ALA A 31 5.03 -11.27 6.35
N ASP A 32 4.19 -11.03 7.37
CA ASP A 32 3.64 -12.07 8.23
C ASP A 32 2.72 -13.01 7.43
N ASP A 33 1.89 -12.46 6.55
CA ASP A 33 1.02 -13.24 5.67
C ASP A 33 1.82 -14.15 4.72
N ILE A 34 2.92 -13.66 4.13
CA ILE A 34 3.81 -14.50 3.31
C ILE A 34 4.39 -15.64 4.15
N ALA A 35 4.88 -15.33 5.36
CA ALA A 35 5.49 -16.32 6.24
C ALA A 35 4.50 -17.44 6.62
N GLN A 36 3.26 -17.07 6.93
CA GLN A 36 2.19 -17.97 7.36
C GLN A 36 1.45 -18.67 6.21
N SER A 37 1.62 -18.21 4.96
CA SER A 37 0.94 -18.80 3.80
C SER A 37 1.31 -20.27 3.57
N THR A 38 0.47 -21.00 2.84
CA THR A 38 0.73 -22.39 2.41
C THR A 38 1.50 -22.46 1.08
N LEU A 39 2.05 -21.33 0.61
CA LEU A 39 2.82 -21.25 -0.62
C LEU A 39 4.12 -22.05 -0.52
N THR A 40 4.67 -22.46 -1.67
CA THR A 40 5.98 -23.13 -1.70
C THR A 40 7.08 -22.19 -1.21
N PRO A 41 8.20 -22.73 -0.69
CA PRO A 41 9.34 -21.91 -0.24
C PRO A 41 9.85 -20.96 -1.34
N GLU A 42 9.87 -21.41 -2.59
CA GLU A 42 10.30 -20.62 -3.75
C GLU A 42 9.35 -19.45 -3.97
N ARG A 43 8.03 -19.69 -3.92
CA ARG A 43 7.07 -18.61 -4.10
C ARG A 43 7.11 -17.62 -2.94
N LYS A 44 7.28 -18.08 -1.69
CA LYS A 44 7.48 -17.19 -0.54
C LYS A 44 8.71 -16.31 -0.73
N LYS A 45 9.82 -16.89 -1.21
CA LYS A 45 11.04 -16.14 -1.51
C LYS A 45 10.78 -15.04 -2.55
N GLU A 46 10.13 -15.37 -3.66
CA GLU A 46 9.77 -14.39 -4.70
C GLU A 46 8.86 -13.27 -4.15
N LEU A 47 7.89 -13.61 -3.31
CA LEU A 47 7.03 -12.61 -2.67
C LEU A 47 7.79 -11.73 -1.68
N PHE A 48 8.73 -12.27 -0.90
CA PHE A 48 9.60 -11.47 -0.03
C PHE A 48 10.50 -10.53 -0.83
N ASP A 49 11.03 -10.97 -1.97
CA ASP A 49 11.83 -10.13 -2.85
C ASP A 49 10.99 -8.96 -3.40
N LEU A 50 9.75 -9.24 -3.86
CA LEU A 50 8.79 -8.21 -4.29
C LEU A 50 8.39 -7.27 -3.13
N LEU A 51 8.15 -7.82 -1.93
CA LEU A 51 7.83 -7.05 -0.73
C LEU A 51 8.94 -6.07 -0.39
N GLY A 52 10.20 -6.52 -0.47
CA GLY A 52 11.37 -5.68 -0.24
C GLY A 52 11.50 -4.56 -1.28
N ILE A 53 11.22 -4.85 -2.56
CA ILE A 53 11.20 -3.84 -3.63
C ILE A 53 10.10 -2.80 -3.37
N GLY A 54 8.87 -3.26 -3.10
CA GLY A 54 7.73 -2.39 -2.84
C GLY A 54 7.96 -1.49 -1.63
N ASN A 55 8.40 -2.05 -0.49
CA ASN A 55 8.59 -1.28 0.74
C ASN A 55 9.69 -0.21 0.59
N ARG A 56 10.80 -0.52 -0.09
CA ARG A 56 11.84 0.49 -0.39
C ARG A 56 11.28 1.61 -1.27
N LEU A 57 10.51 1.25 -2.31
CA LEU A 57 9.87 2.22 -3.20
C LEU A 57 8.88 3.11 -2.42
N HIS A 58 8.11 2.54 -1.50
CA HIS A 58 7.15 3.25 -0.66
C HIS A 58 7.84 4.26 0.26
N GLN A 59 8.90 3.84 0.95
CA GLN A 59 9.67 4.70 1.85
C GLN A 59 10.34 5.85 1.10
N GLU A 60 10.87 5.58 -0.10
CA GLU A 60 11.47 6.64 -0.92
C GLU A 60 10.41 7.62 -1.42
N ALA A 61 9.28 7.10 -1.92
CA ALA A 61 8.13 7.91 -2.32
C ALA A 61 7.64 8.85 -1.20
N HIS A 62 7.66 8.39 0.06
CA HIS A 62 7.38 9.24 1.23
C HIS A 62 8.40 10.37 1.38
N ARG A 63 9.70 10.07 1.26
CA ARG A 63 10.76 11.07 1.44
C ARG A 63 10.70 12.19 0.41
N VAL A 64 10.40 11.84 -0.86
CA VAL A 64 10.42 12.80 -1.97
C VAL A 64 9.02 13.28 -2.37
N PHE A 65 7.98 12.91 -1.61
CA PHE A 65 6.58 13.22 -1.91
C PHE A 65 6.14 12.80 -3.32
N ASP A 66 6.69 11.70 -3.84
CA ASP A 66 6.37 11.15 -5.17
C ASP A 66 5.13 10.26 -5.10
N THR A 67 3.97 10.85 -5.44
CA THR A 67 2.68 10.16 -5.42
C THR A 67 2.56 9.06 -6.48
N MET A 68 3.33 9.12 -7.56
CA MET A 68 3.33 8.09 -8.60
C MET A 68 4.07 6.84 -8.12
N GLN A 69 5.25 7.01 -7.52
CA GLN A 69 5.98 5.91 -6.90
C GLN A 69 5.22 5.34 -5.70
N MET A 70 4.52 6.20 -4.96
CA MET A 70 3.61 5.76 -3.91
C MET A 70 2.56 4.80 -4.46
N GLY A 71 1.84 5.18 -5.52
CA GLY A 71 0.85 4.33 -6.17
C GLY A 71 1.44 3.00 -6.66
N LYS A 72 2.63 3.02 -7.28
CA LYS A 72 3.32 1.80 -7.73
C LYS A 72 3.68 0.87 -6.58
N SER A 73 4.16 1.42 -5.46
CA SER A 73 4.49 0.63 -4.27
C SER A 73 3.24 -0.09 -3.74
N ILE A 74 2.11 0.62 -3.67
CA ILE A 74 0.84 0.06 -3.21
C ILE A 74 0.32 -1.02 -4.17
N GLN A 75 0.47 -0.85 -5.48
CA GLN A 75 0.12 -1.90 -6.45
C GLN A 75 0.94 -3.19 -6.26
N ILE A 76 2.23 -3.07 -5.93
CA ILE A 76 3.07 -4.24 -5.60
C ILE A 76 2.54 -4.92 -4.35
N LEU A 77 2.21 -4.15 -3.30
CA LEU A 77 1.65 -4.66 -2.06
C LEU A 77 0.32 -5.40 -2.30
N ASP A 78 -0.59 -4.83 -3.09
CA ASP A 78 -1.87 -5.45 -3.43
C ASP A 78 -1.67 -6.78 -4.19
N GLY A 79 -0.72 -6.82 -5.12
CA GLY A 79 -0.37 -8.05 -5.85
C GLY A 79 0.23 -9.15 -4.96
N ILE A 80 0.87 -8.79 -3.85
CA ILE A 80 1.36 -9.74 -2.84
C ILE A 80 0.19 -10.27 -2.01
N LYS A 81 -0.66 -9.38 -1.47
CA LYS A 81 -1.81 -9.74 -0.62
C LYS A 81 -2.80 -10.65 -1.35
N ALA A 82 -3.05 -10.39 -2.63
CA ALA A 82 -3.89 -11.23 -3.48
C ALA A 82 -3.40 -12.68 -3.58
N GLN A 83 -2.11 -12.94 -3.38
CA GLN A 83 -1.52 -14.28 -3.46
C GLN A 83 -1.44 -14.99 -2.10
N THR A 84 -1.46 -14.22 -1.01
CA THR A 84 -1.54 -14.77 0.35
C THR A 84 -2.99 -14.92 0.83
N GLY A 85 -3.98 -14.50 0.02
CA GLY A 85 -5.41 -14.65 0.30
C GLY A 85 -5.98 -13.53 1.17
N LYS A 86 -5.41 -12.32 1.07
CA LYS A 86 -5.75 -11.14 1.88
C LYS A 86 -6.18 -9.96 1.01
#